data_AF-A0A7T0PDS2-F1
#
_entry.id   AF-A0A7T0PDS2-F1
#
_cell.length_a   1.000
_cell.length_b   1.000
_cell.length_c   1.000
_cell.angle_alpha   90.00
_cell.angle_beta   90.00
_cell.angle_gamma   90.00
#
_symmetry.space_group_name_H-M   'P 1'
#
loop_
_entity.id
_entity.type
_entity.pdbx_description
1 polymer ?
#
loop_
_entity_poly.entity_id
_entity_poly.type
_entity_poly.pdbx_seq_one_letter_code
_entity_poly.pdbx_strand_id
1 'polypeptide(L)' 'MPTSYKSTAAQAAYIRSLALEVGDIAFEAAYAEAAKVNGNRPWGRGTETHTQAARRLSKKTASQLIETLLSIKRGTFQD' A
#
# COMPACT_ATOMS: atom_id res chain seq x y z
N MET A 1 -2.10 20.24 -17.58
CA MET A 1 -1.98 19.90 -16.14
C MET A 1 -1.12 18.65 -16.01
N PRO A 2 0.01 18.65 -15.29
CA PRO A 2 0.70 17.40 -15.00
C PRO A 2 -0.21 16.59 -14.08
N THR A 3 -0.77 15.51 -14.59
CA THR A 3 -1.46 14.52 -13.76
C THR A 3 -0.40 13.95 -12.83
N SER A 4 -0.42 14.33 -11.55
CA SER A 4 0.47 13.73 -10.56
C SER A 4 0.33 12.22 -10.66
N TYR A 5 1.42 11.54 -11.01
CA TYR A 5 1.47 10.08 -11.14
C TYR A 5 1.43 9.39 -9.78
N LYS A 6 1.48 10.15 -8.68
CA LYS A 6 1.42 9.68 -7.29
C LYS A 6 -0.01 9.33 -6.86
N SER A 7 -0.11 8.42 -5.89
CA SER A 7 -1.38 8.01 -5.29
C SER A 7 -2.20 9.21 -4.82
N THR A 8 -3.52 9.15 -4.96
CA THR A 8 -4.41 10.20 -4.46
C THR A 8 -4.53 10.17 -2.93
N ALA A 9 -5.04 11.26 -2.35
CA ALA A 9 -5.35 11.30 -0.91
C ALA A 9 -6.35 10.20 -0.51
N ALA A 10 -7.35 9.92 -1.36
CA ALA A 10 -8.33 8.87 -1.13
C ALA A 10 -7.68 7.48 -1.14
N GLN A 11 -6.79 7.19 -2.09
CA GLN A 11 -6.05 5.92 -2.12
C GLN A 11 -5.21 5.74 -0.86
N ALA A 12 -4.47 6.77 -0.44
CA ALA A 12 -3.62 6.69 0.75
C ALA A 12 -4.43 6.53 2.06
N ALA A 13 -5.60 7.16 2.15
CA ALA A 13 -6.50 6.98 3.28
C ALA A 13 -7.09 5.57 3.31
N TYR A 14 -7.49 5.03 2.15
CA TYR A 14 -8.06 3.70 2.07
C TYR A 14 -7.03 2.59 2.36
N ILE A 15 -5.81 2.73 1.81
CA ILE A 15 -4.68 1.85 2.14
C ILE A 15 -4.41 1.84 3.64
N ARG A 16 -4.45 3.01 4.31
CA ARG A 16 -4.30 3.09 5.77
C ARG A 16 -5.39 2.31 6.50
N SER A 17 -6.66 2.44 6.08
CA SER A 17 -7.77 1.66 6.69
C SER A 17 -7.52 0.17 6.57
N LEU A 18 -7.19 -0.30 5.36
CA LEU A 18 -6.91 -1.70 5.11
C LEU A 18 -5.71 -2.21 5.92
N ALA A 19 -4.63 -1.41 6.01
CA ALA A 19 -3.46 -1.75 6.81
C ALA A 19 -3.78 -1.96 8.29
N LEU A 20 -4.64 -1.10 8.86
CA LEU A 20 -5.09 -1.24 10.25
C LEU A 20 -5.94 -2.50 10.48
N GLU A 21 -6.64 -2.97 9.44
CA GLU A 21 -7.50 -4.16 9.52
C GLU A 21 -6.71 -5.46 9.32
N VAL A 22 -5.76 -5.50 8.37
CA VAL A 22 -4.95 -6.71 8.10
C VAL A 22 -3.73 -6.83 9.03
N GLY A 23 -3.35 -5.73 9.68
CA GLY A 23 -2.20 -5.64 10.56
C GLY A 23 -0.86 -5.36 9.86
N ASP A 24 0.08 -4.82 10.62
CA ASP A 24 1.36 -4.32 10.10
C ASP A 24 2.19 -5.41 9.40
N ILE A 25 2.16 -6.67 9.85
CA ILE A 25 2.95 -7.76 9.24
C ILE A 25 2.47 -8.02 7.81
N ALA A 26 1.16 -8.16 7.63
CA ALA A 26 0.57 -8.42 6.32
C ALA A 26 0.72 -7.20 5.39
N PHE A 27 0.56 -5.99 5.94
CA PHE A 27 0.80 -4.77 5.20
C PHE A 27 2.27 -4.65 4.73
N GLU A 28 3.23 -4.94 5.60
CA GLU A 28 4.66 -4.86 5.31
C GLU A 28 5.05 -5.77 4.13
N ALA A 29 4.58 -7.02 4.13
CA ALA A 29 4.79 -7.96 3.03
C ALA A 29 4.15 -7.47 1.72
N ALA A 30 2.87 -7.06 1.76
CA ALA A 30 2.17 -6.57 0.56
C ALA A 30 2.80 -5.27 0.02
N TYR A 31 3.20 -4.36 0.91
CA TYR A 31 3.82 -3.10 0.53
C TYR A 31 5.22 -3.31 -0.04
N ALA A 32 6.01 -4.27 0.46
CA ALA A 32 7.33 -4.57 -0.08
C ALA A 32 7.27 -4.92 -1.58
N GLU A 33 6.32 -5.76 -1.99
CA GLU A 33 6.10 -6.10 -3.40
C GLU A 33 5.65 -4.87 -4.21
N ALA A 34 4.71 -4.09 -3.69
CA ALA A 34 4.28 -2.85 -4.33
C ALA A 34 5.44 -1.85 -4.49
N ALA A 35 6.28 -1.69 -3.46
CA ALA A 35 7.42 -0.80 -3.47
C ALA A 35 8.46 -1.21 -4.52
N LYS A 36 8.74 -2.51 -4.63
CA LYS A 36 9.63 -3.08 -5.65
C LYS A 36 9.16 -2.74 -7.06
N VAL A 37 7.88 -2.96 -7.37
CA VAL A 37 7.31 -2.64 -8.69
C VAL A 37 7.36 -1.13 -8.98
N ASN A 38 7.17 -0.29 -7.95
CA ASN A 38 7.18 1.15 -8.11
C ASN A 38 8.58 1.79 -8.03
N GLY A 39 9.64 1.02 -7.81
CA GLY A 39 11.00 1.54 -7.62
C GLY A 39 11.17 2.38 -6.35
N ASN A 40 10.38 2.10 -5.31
CA ASN A 40 10.45 2.78 -4.02
C ASN A 40 11.14 1.92 -2.96
N ARG A 41 11.55 2.55 -1.86
CA ARG A 41 11.97 1.83 -0.65
C ARG A 41 10.79 1.11 0.03
N PRO A 42 11.04 -0.01 0.72
CA PRO A 42 10.05 -0.69 1.56
C PRO A 42 9.45 0.23 2.62
N TRP A 43 8.32 -0.17 3.20
CA TRP A 43 7.75 0.50 4.35
C TRP A 43 8.60 0.19 5.58
N GLY A 44 9.06 1.21 6.29
CA GLY A 44 9.80 1.02 7.53
C GLY A 44 8.88 1.11 8.73
N ARG A 45 8.54 -0.03 9.35
CA ARG A 45 7.73 -0.08 10.57
C ARG A 45 8.33 0.84 11.65
N GLY A 46 7.51 1.72 12.21
CA GLY A 46 7.92 2.69 13.23
C GLY A 46 8.70 3.92 12.71
N THR A 47 9.11 3.95 11.44
CA THR A 47 9.82 5.12 10.84
C THR A 47 8.89 6.03 10.04
N GLU A 48 7.77 5.48 9.56
CA GLU A 48 6.77 6.25 8.82
C GLU A 48 5.37 5.63 8.96
N THR A 49 4.36 6.46 8.74
CA THR A 49 2.96 6.03 8.72
C THR A 49 2.58 5.31 7.42
N HIS A 50 1.55 4.47 7.47
CA HIS A 50 0.92 3.85 6.30
C HIS A 50 0.58 4.85 5.19
N THR A 51 0.06 6.03 5.57
CA THR A 51 -0.30 7.09 4.62
C THR A 51 0.92 7.73 3.96
N GLN A 52 2.01 7.96 4.70
CA GLN A 52 3.26 8.46 4.13
C GLN A 52 3.84 7.46 3.13
N ALA A 53 3.84 6.17 3.48
CA ALA A 53 4.29 5.11 2.59
C ALA A 53 3.44 5.05 1.31
N ALA A 54 2.10 4.99 1.45
CA ALA A 54 1.17 4.96 0.33
C ALA A 54 1.36 6.14 -0.63
N ARG A 55 1.59 7.36 -0.11
CA ARG A 55 1.83 8.58 -0.91
C ARG A 55 3.07 8.52 -1.80
N ARG A 56 4.03 7.63 -1.52
CA ARG A 56 5.20 7.45 -2.38
C ARG A 56 4.87 6.66 -3.65
N LEU A 57 3.85 5.81 -3.60
CA LEU A 57 3.45 4.94 -4.70
C LEU A 57 2.84 5.77 -5.84
N SER A 58 2.93 5.22 -7.05
CA SER A 58 2.12 5.69 -8.16
C SER A 58 0.65 5.34 -7.96
N LYS A 59 -0.27 6.00 -8.67
CA LYS A 59 -1.70 5.66 -8.62
C LYS A 59 -1.97 4.21 -8.99
N LYS A 60 -1.27 3.70 -10.02
CA LYS A 60 -1.42 2.33 -10.50
C LYS A 60 -1.00 1.34 -9.43
N THR A 61 0.19 1.52 -8.86
CA THR A 61 0.69 0.63 -7.82
C THR A 61 -0.13 0.73 -6.53
N ALA A 62 -0.62 1.92 -6.17
CA ALA A 62 -1.50 2.08 -5.04
C ALA A 62 -2.82 1.30 -5.22
N SER A 63 -3.41 1.30 -6.43
CA SER A 63 -4.58 0.46 -6.72
C SER A 63 -4.27 -1.03 -6.62
N GLN A 64 -3.12 -1.48 -7.13
CA GLN A 64 -2.69 -2.89 -7.01
C GLN A 64 -2.53 -3.29 -5.53
N LEU A 65 -1.88 -2.45 -4.72
CA LEU A 65 -1.73 -2.69 -3.29
C LEU A 65 -3.10 -2.80 -2.59
N ILE A 66 -4.07 -1.96 -2.97
CA ILE A 66 -5.45 -2.05 -2.44
C ILE A 66 -6.06 -3.42 -2.75
N GLU A 67 -5.93 -3.91 -4.00
CA GLU A 67 -6.43 -5.23 -4.38
C GLU A 67 -5.77 -6.36 -3.59
N THR A 68 -4.44 -6.29 -3.41
CA THR A 68 -3.69 -7.26 -2.59
C THR A 68 -4.18 -7.25 -1.14
N LEU A 69 -4.29 -6.08 -0.51
CA LEU A 69 -4.76 -5.95 0.87
C LEU A 69 -6.21 -6.42 1.04
N LEU A 70 -7.08 -6.18 0.05
CA LEU A 70 -8.44 -6.70 0.04
C LEU A 70 -8.48 -8.23 -0.06
N SER A 71 -7.59 -8.83 -0.85
CA SER A 71 -7.46 -10.30 -0.93
C SER A 71 -7.02 -10.89 0.41
N ILE A 72 -6.01 -10.28 1.05
CA ILE A 72 -5.54 -10.69 2.38
C ILE A 72 -6.68 -10.59 3.39
N LYS A 73 -7.39 -9.45 3.43
CA LYS A 73 -8.52 -9.22 4.33
C LYS A 73 -9.62 -10.29 4.17
N ARG A 74 -9.86 -10.74 2.95
CA ARG A 74 -10.87 -11.77 2.64
C ARG A 74 -10.41 -13.19 2.97
N GLY A 75 -9.15 -13.38 3.37
CA GLY A 75 -8.57 -14.70 3.62
C GLY A 75 -8.32 -15.50 2.33
N THR A 76 -8.28 -14.85 1.16
CA THR A 76 -8.04 -15.50 -0.14
C THR A 76 -6.56 -15.55 -0.54
N PHE A 77 -5.64 -15.18 0.35
CA PHE A 77 -4.23 -15.49 0.20
C PHE A 77 -4.01 -16.95 0.61
N GLN A 78 -4.07 -17.86 -0.37
CA GLN A 78 -3.63 -19.24 -0.19
C GLN A 78 -2.10 -19.27 -0.32
N ASP A 79 -1.44 -19.87 0.68
CA ASP A 79 -0.03 -20.31 0.63
C ASP A 79 0.29 -21.14 -0.61
#